data_AF-A0AAE0ARP1-F1
#
_entry.id   AF-A0AAE0ARP1-F1
#
_cell.length_a   1.000
_cell.length_b   1.000
_cell.length_c   1.000
_cell.angle_alpha   90.00
_cell.angle_beta   90.00
_cell.angle_gamma   90.00
#
_symmetry.space_group_name_H-M   'P 1'
#
loop_
_entity.id
_entity.type
_entity.pdbx_description
1 polymer ?
#
loop_
_entity_poly.entity_id
_entity_poly.type
_entity_poly.pdbx_seq_one_letter_code
_entity_poly.pdbx_strand_id
1 'polypeptide(L)'
;MQRGMAFSGGVVHHLLLHKLHPDRPTDEVRFMLGMQSVRFSRVEFCLITGLKFRPIPDMTLYVDVTNGIHQRYFSGRDLVRFTKLQARIQHERWQGQFDAVKLCLLLIVNCVLTGFDERDFIPIWQLRLVDDLDGFNAFPCGSHVYTYSILGFKKAVQYRSQRYNVFQVCVFAVIQKIGC
;
A
#
# COMPACT_ATOMS: atom_id res chain seq x y z
N MET A 1 24.43 -6.49 19.87
CA MET A 1 24.14 -5.03 19.94
C MET A 1 23.40 -4.63 18.66
N GLN A 2 22.08 -4.79 18.60
CA GLN A 2 21.27 -4.30 17.47
C GLN A 2 21.11 -2.79 17.65
N ARG A 3 21.73 -1.99 16.78
CA ARG A 3 21.40 -0.55 16.69
C ARG A 3 19.99 -0.45 16.15
N GLY A 4 19.04 -0.06 17.00
CA GLY A 4 17.69 0.26 16.57
C GLY A 4 17.74 1.43 15.58
N MET A 5 17.48 1.15 14.31
CA MET A 5 17.29 2.21 13.31
C MET A 5 15.91 2.81 13.54
N ALA A 6 15.83 4.06 14.01
CA ALA A 6 14.56 4.76 14.14
C ALA A 6 14.19 5.46 12.82
N PHE A 7 12.89 5.51 12.51
CA PHE A 7 12.40 6.30 11.38
C PHE A 7 12.79 7.78 11.56
N SER A 8 13.41 8.38 10.52
CA SER A 8 13.76 9.80 10.49
C SER A 8 13.12 10.49 9.31
N GLY A 9 12.10 11.30 9.59
CA GLY A 9 11.45 12.12 8.57
C GLY A 9 12.39 13.12 7.90
N GLY A 10 13.42 13.60 8.62
CA GLY A 10 14.45 14.48 8.07
C GLY A 10 15.30 13.82 7.00
N VAL A 11 15.68 12.55 7.20
CA VAL A 11 16.42 11.76 6.21
C VAL A 11 15.57 11.52 4.97
N VAL A 12 14.30 11.12 5.16
CA VAL A 12 13.35 10.93 4.05
C VAL A 12 13.17 12.22 3.27
N HIS A 13 12.97 13.35 3.95
CA HIS A 13 12.84 14.66 3.32
C HIS A 13 14.07 15.03 2.50
N HIS A 14 15.27 14.86 3.07
CA HIS A 14 16.52 15.13 2.37
C HIS A 14 16.70 14.24 1.14
N LEU A 15 16.37 12.94 1.22
CA LEU A 15 16.37 12.04 0.07
C LEU A 15 15.42 12.55 -1.02
N LEU A 16 14.18 12.91 -0.67
CA LEU A 16 13.18 13.42 -1.61
C LEU A 16 13.63 14.72 -2.31
N LEU A 17 14.31 15.63 -1.59
CA LEU A 17 14.87 16.85 -2.18
C LEU A 17 15.98 16.57 -3.20
N HIS A 18 16.74 15.49 -2.97
CA HIS A 18 17.87 15.08 -3.81
C HIS A 18 17.51 14.00 -4.83
N LYS A 19 16.22 13.87 -5.16
CA LYS A 19 15.76 12.94 -6.20
C LYS A 19 16.28 13.35 -7.58
N LEU A 20 16.82 12.39 -8.30
CA LEU A 20 17.22 12.53 -9.69
C LEU A 20 16.01 12.36 -10.62
N HIS A 21 15.88 13.25 -11.59
CA HIS A 21 14.85 13.20 -12.62
C HIS A 21 15.44 12.53 -13.86
N PRO A 22 15.00 11.31 -14.20
CA PRO A 22 15.47 10.66 -15.42
C PRO A 22 14.86 11.35 -16.65
N ASP A 23 15.62 11.39 -17.75
CA ASP A 23 15.14 11.94 -19.04
C ASP A 23 13.97 11.14 -19.64
N ARG A 24 13.82 9.88 -19.20
CA ARG A 24 12.75 8.97 -19.63
C ARG A 24 11.98 8.44 -18.43
N PRO A 25 10.68 8.12 -18.59
CA PRO A 25 9.93 7.43 -17.54
C PRO A 25 10.59 6.08 -17.20
N THR A 26 11.05 5.94 -15.96
CA THR A 26 11.57 4.67 -15.45
C THR A 26 10.65 4.10 -14.39
N ASP A 27 10.74 2.80 -14.15
CA ASP A 27 10.06 2.12 -13.05
C ASP A 27 10.92 2.07 -11.79
N GLU A 28 11.87 2.99 -11.62
CA GLU A 28 12.74 3.13 -10.45
C GLU A 28 12.83 4.61 -10.06
N VAL A 29 13.26 4.87 -8.83
CA VAL A 29 13.60 6.22 -8.37
C VAL A 29 15.05 6.26 -7.92
N ARG A 30 15.78 7.31 -8.28
CA ARG A 30 17.15 7.54 -7.83
C ARG A 30 17.23 8.78 -6.98
N PHE A 31 18.09 8.75 -5.97
CA PHE A 31 18.35 9.85 -5.05
C PHE A 31 19.86 10.06 -4.93
N MET A 32 20.28 11.30 -4.71
CA MET A 32 21.65 11.59 -4.30
C MET A 32 21.72 11.54 -2.77
N LEU A 33 22.62 10.70 -2.26
CA LEU A 33 22.96 10.63 -0.84
C LEU A 33 24.45 10.93 -0.71
N GLY A 34 24.78 12.13 -0.22
CA GLY A 34 26.13 12.65 -0.31
C GLY A 34 26.57 12.78 -1.78
N MET A 35 27.67 12.12 -2.15
CA MET A 35 28.17 12.08 -3.53
C MET A 35 27.77 10.80 -4.29
N GLN A 36 26.96 9.93 -3.69
CA GLN A 36 26.56 8.67 -4.29
C GLN A 36 25.12 8.72 -4.78
N SER A 37 24.87 8.14 -5.96
CA SER A 37 23.52 7.89 -6.44
C SER A 37 23.03 6.56 -5.88
N VAL A 38 21.94 6.60 -5.13
CA VAL A 38 21.24 5.42 -4.61
C VAL A 38 19.95 5.21 -5.38
N ARG A 39 19.55 3.95 -5.56
CA ARG A 39 18.37 3.56 -6.32
C ARG A 39 17.36 2.85 -5.42
N PHE A 40 16.08 3.13 -5.67
CA PHE A 40 14.94 2.35 -5.22
C PHE A 40 14.18 1.81 -6.44
N SER A 41 14.35 0.51 -6.69
CA SER A 41 13.68 -0.24 -7.77
C SER A 41 12.88 -1.40 -7.19
N ARG A 42 12.33 -2.25 -8.07
CA ARG A 42 11.64 -3.50 -7.68
C ARG A 42 12.54 -4.40 -6.85
N VAL A 43 13.84 -4.42 -7.14
CA VAL A 43 14.81 -5.26 -6.43
C VAL A 43 14.89 -4.85 -4.97
N GLU A 44 15.13 -3.57 -4.70
CA GLU A 44 15.21 -3.06 -3.33
C GLU A 44 13.85 -3.21 -2.63
N PHE A 45 12.73 -2.96 -3.32
CA PHE A 45 11.39 -3.18 -2.77
C PHE A 45 11.15 -4.64 -2.36
N CYS A 46 11.49 -5.62 -3.20
CA CYS A 46 11.39 -7.05 -2.89
C CYS A 46 12.23 -7.40 -1.66
N LEU A 47 13.47 -6.90 -1.61
CA LEU A 47 14.39 -7.17 -0.50
C LEU A 47 13.85 -6.63 0.83
N ILE A 48 13.22 -5.46 0.81
CA ILE A 48 12.65 -4.83 2.01
C ILE A 48 11.36 -5.51 2.45
N THR A 49 10.45 -5.81 1.52
CA THR A 49 9.08 -6.23 1.85
C THR A 49 8.90 -7.74 1.86
N GLY A 50 9.79 -8.49 1.22
CA GLY A 50 9.62 -9.93 0.96
C GLY A 50 8.48 -10.25 -0.03
N LEU A 51 7.82 -9.25 -0.61
CA LEU A 51 6.69 -9.45 -1.51
C LEU A 51 7.17 -9.89 -2.89
N LYS A 52 6.48 -10.91 -3.43
CA LYS A 52 6.75 -11.43 -4.76
C LYS A 52 6.11 -10.55 -5.84
N PHE A 53 6.82 -10.42 -6.97
CA PHE A 53 6.31 -9.75 -8.17
C PHE A 53 5.87 -10.79 -9.19
N ARG A 54 4.66 -10.59 -9.72
CA ARG A 54 4.16 -11.25 -10.93
C ARG A 54 3.34 -10.25 -11.76
N PRO A 55 3.06 -10.52 -13.05
CA PRO A 55 2.16 -9.69 -13.83
C PRO A 55 0.82 -9.51 -13.11
N ILE A 56 0.34 -8.27 -13.04
CA ILE A 56 -0.96 -7.96 -12.44
C ILE A 56 -2.05 -8.54 -13.37
N PRO A 57 -2.92 -9.42 -12.88
CA PRO A 57 -4.01 -9.96 -13.69
C PRO A 57 -5.04 -8.89 -14.04
N ASP A 58 -5.89 -9.18 -15.01
CA ASP A 58 -7.04 -8.33 -15.30
C ASP A 58 -7.99 -8.30 -14.08
N MET A 59 -8.21 -7.12 -13.51
CA MET A 59 -9.03 -6.94 -12.32
C MET A 59 -10.53 -7.19 -12.57
N THR A 60 -10.95 -7.20 -13.83
CA THR A 60 -12.35 -7.52 -14.20
C THR A 60 -12.71 -8.98 -14.00
N LEU A 61 -11.69 -9.86 -13.83
CA LEU A 61 -11.87 -11.28 -13.53
C LEU A 61 -12.43 -11.51 -12.11
N TYR A 62 -12.31 -10.53 -11.21
CA TYR A 62 -12.88 -10.61 -9.88
C TYR A 62 -14.36 -10.24 -9.91
N VAL A 63 -15.20 -11.25 -9.69
CA VAL A 63 -16.66 -11.16 -9.71
C VAL A 63 -17.24 -11.10 -8.30
N ASP A 64 -18.47 -10.60 -8.20
CA ASP A 64 -19.17 -10.57 -6.91
C ASP A 64 -19.51 -11.98 -6.45
N VAL A 65 -19.18 -12.26 -5.19
CA VAL A 65 -19.65 -13.46 -4.50
C VAL A 65 -20.97 -13.14 -3.82
N THR A 66 -21.99 -13.97 -4.04
CA THR A 66 -23.29 -13.82 -3.38
C THR A 66 -23.11 -13.79 -1.87
N ASN A 67 -23.64 -12.76 -1.23
CA ASN A 67 -23.47 -12.52 0.20
C ASN A 67 -21.99 -12.41 0.64
N GLY A 68 -21.10 -11.91 -0.23
CA GLY A 68 -19.68 -11.67 0.05
C GLY A 68 -19.42 -10.43 0.92
N ILE A 69 -18.15 -10.11 1.16
CA ILE A 69 -17.72 -8.94 1.95
C ILE A 69 -18.33 -7.64 1.44
N HIS A 70 -18.32 -7.46 0.11
CA HIS A 70 -18.88 -6.27 -0.55
C HIS A 70 -20.37 -6.07 -0.23
N GLN A 71 -21.15 -7.14 -0.27
CA GLN A 71 -22.59 -7.09 0.00
C GLN A 71 -22.88 -6.97 1.50
N ARG A 72 -22.28 -7.82 2.33
CA ARG A 72 -22.56 -7.90 3.78
C ARG A 72 -22.20 -6.64 4.54
N TYR A 73 -21.01 -6.09 4.28
CA TYR A 73 -20.48 -4.99 5.10
C TYR A 73 -20.58 -3.63 4.42
N PHE A 74 -20.75 -3.60 3.10
CA PHE A 74 -20.80 -2.36 2.31
C PHE A 74 -22.06 -2.21 1.46
N SER A 75 -23.05 -3.07 1.64
CA SER A 75 -24.35 -3.01 0.96
C SER A 75 -24.23 -2.97 -0.57
N GLY A 76 -23.17 -3.57 -1.12
CA GLY A 76 -22.94 -3.61 -2.57
C GLY A 76 -22.58 -2.25 -3.20
N ARG A 77 -22.13 -1.26 -2.42
CA ARG A 77 -21.76 0.05 -2.97
C ARG A 77 -20.46 0.01 -3.77
N ASP A 78 -20.44 0.62 -4.95
CA ASP A 78 -19.24 0.67 -5.79
C ASP A 78 -18.10 1.53 -5.21
N LEU A 79 -18.46 2.51 -4.37
CA LEU A 79 -17.53 3.44 -3.74
C LEU A 79 -17.53 3.28 -2.22
N VAL A 80 -16.48 2.63 -1.71
CA VAL A 80 -16.26 2.42 -0.28
C VAL A 80 -15.08 3.26 0.18
N ARG A 81 -15.32 4.23 1.07
CA ARG A 81 -14.25 5.01 1.69
C ARG A 81 -13.40 4.13 2.61
N PHE A 82 -12.09 4.38 2.65
CA PHE A 82 -11.18 3.67 3.54
C PHE A 82 -11.58 3.79 5.02
N THR A 83 -12.09 4.95 5.45
CA THR A 83 -12.61 5.14 6.82
C THR A 83 -13.76 4.21 7.19
N LYS A 84 -14.60 3.83 6.22
CA LYS A 84 -15.68 2.86 6.46
C LYS A 84 -15.13 1.47 6.72
N LEU A 85 -14.07 1.05 6.04
CA LEU A 85 -13.39 -0.21 6.34
C LEU A 85 -12.83 -0.20 7.76
N GLN A 86 -12.15 0.87 8.17
CA GLN A 86 -11.61 0.99 9.52
C GLN A 86 -12.72 0.90 10.59
N ALA A 87 -13.83 1.60 10.39
CA ALA A 87 -14.97 1.56 11.31
C ALA A 87 -15.59 0.15 11.41
N ARG A 88 -15.68 -0.58 10.29
CA ARG A 88 -16.15 -1.98 10.29
C ARG A 88 -15.20 -2.87 11.09
N ILE A 89 -13.89 -2.73 10.92
CA ILE A 89 -12.90 -3.51 11.69
C ILE A 89 -13.06 -3.34 13.21
N GLN A 90 -13.40 -2.13 13.66
CA GLN A 90 -13.49 -1.81 15.09
C GLN A 90 -14.82 -2.20 15.74
N HIS A 91 -15.92 -2.14 15.00
CA HIS A 91 -17.27 -2.17 15.60
C HIS A 91 -18.15 -3.33 15.11
N GLU A 92 -17.69 -4.11 14.13
CA GLU A 92 -18.52 -5.10 13.48
C GLU A 92 -18.60 -6.42 14.25
N ARG A 93 -19.79 -7.04 14.19
CA ARG A 93 -19.95 -8.45 14.59
C ARG A 93 -19.83 -9.30 13.33
N TRP A 94 -18.77 -10.10 13.27
CA TRP A 94 -18.46 -10.93 12.12
C TRP A 94 -19.57 -11.94 11.84
N GLN A 95 -20.08 -11.93 10.60
CA GLN A 95 -21.11 -12.86 10.14
C GLN A 95 -20.50 -14.16 9.63
N GLY A 96 -19.39 -14.08 8.88
CA GLY A 96 -18.64 -15.23 8.39
C GLY A 96 -17.37 -15.51 9.20
N GLN A 97 -16.97 -16.78 9.25
CA GLN A 97 -15.80 -17.27 10.00
C GLN A 97 -14.49 -16.54 9.65
N PHE A 98 -14.30 -16.16 8.38
CA PHE A 98 -13.07 -15.52 7.89
C PHE A 98 -13.24 -14.03 7.61
N ASP A 99 -14.38 -13.43 7.93
CA ASP A 99 -14.66 -12.06 7.52
C ASP A 99 -13.69 -11.06 8.15
N ALA A 100 -13.38 -11.22 9.44
CA ALA A 100 -12.37 -10.41 10.12
C ALA A 100 -11.02 -10.46 9.37
N VAL A 101 -10.59 -11.65 8.95
CA VAL A 101 -9.35 -11.85 8.19
C VAL A 101 -9.43 -11.10 6.86
N LYS A 102 -10.52 -11.25 6.11
CA LYS A 102 -10.73 -10.59 4.81
C LYS A 102 -10.65 -9.07 4.93
N LEU A 103 -11.32 -8.46 5.91
CA LEU A 103 -11.25 -7.01 6.15
C LEU A 103 -9.86 -6.57 6.61
N CYS A 104 -9.18 -7.34 7.46
CA CYS A 104 -7.80 -7.06 7.88
C CYS A 104 -6.82 -7.12 6.69
N LEU A 105 -6.99 -8.05 5.75
CA LEU A 105 -6.18 -8.12 4.53
C LEU A 105 -6.35 -6.86 3.67
N LEU A 106 -7.59 -6.36 3.53
CA LEU A 106 -7.85 -5.07 2.87
C LEU A 106 -7.13 -3.92 3.58
N LEU A 107 -7.14 -3.90 4.92
CA LEU A 107 -6.46 -2.86 5.69
C LEU A 107 -4.94 -2.93 5.48
N ILE A 108 -4.34 -4.12 5.49
CA ILE A 108 -2.91 -4.30 5.25
C ILE A 108 -2.54 -3.81 3.85
N VAL A 109 -3.23 -4.24 2.80
CA VAL A 109 -2.90 -3.85 1.42
C VAL A 109 -3.05 -2.35 1.21
N ASN A 110 -4.14 -1.75 1.69
CA ASN A 110 -4.43 -0.35 1.40
C ASN A 110 -3.70 0.62 2.33
N CYS A 111 -3.70 0.37 3.64
CA CYS A 111 -3.09 1.30 4.60
C CYS A 111 -1.60 1.03 4.78
N VAL A 112 -1.25 -0.21 5.11
CA VAL A 112 0.11 -0.57 5.52
C VAL A 112 1.07 -0.55 4.33
N LEU A 113 0.64 -1.15 3.22
CA LEU A 113 1.50 -1.31 2.06
C LEU A 113 1.39 -0.13 1.10
N THR A 114 0.20 0.43 0.92
CA THR A 114 -0.06 1.45 -0.11
C THR A 114 -0.11 2.89 0.43
N GLY A 115 -0.30 3.06 1.74
CA GLY A 115 -0.37 4.38 2.37
C GLY A 115 -1.67 5.12 2.12
N PHE A 116 -2.79 4.41 1.96
CA PHE A 116 -4.12 5.02 1.87
C PHE A 116 -4.44 5.82 3.14
N ASP A 117 -5.11 6.95 2.94
CA ASP A 117 -5.65 7.80 3.99
C ASP A 117 -7.19 7.91 3.93
N GLU A 118 -7.76 8.76 4.79
CA GLU A 118 -9.21 8.91 4.96
C GLU A 118 -9.95 9.36 3.68
N ARG A 119 -9.21 9.95 2.73
CA ARG A 119 -9.74 10.47 1.47
C ARG A 119 -9.83 9.40 0.40
N ASP A 120 -9.12 8.28 0.58
CA ASP A 120 -9.04 7.22 -0.40
C ASP A 120 -10.26 6.28 -0.39
N PHE A 121 -10.47 5.66 -1.54
CA PHE A 121 -11.53 4.68 -1.77
C PHE A 121 -10.91 3.32 -2.05
N ILE A 122 -11.50 2.29 -1.45
CA ILE A 122 -11.11 0.90 -1.69
C ILE A 122 -11.68 0.50 -3.06
N PRO A 123 -10.82 0.07 -4.01
CA PRO A 123 -11.30 -0.44 -5.27
C PRO A 123 -12.21 -1.66 -5.09
N ILE A 124 -13.35 -1.69 -5.78
CA ILE A 124 -14.32 -2.78 -5.67
C ILE A 124 -13.72 -4.16 -5.95
N TRP A 125 -12.79 -4.27 -6.90
CA TRP A 125 -12.12 -5.53 -7.21
C TRP A 125 -11.36 -6.12 -6.02
N GLN A 126 -10.87 -5.30 -5.09
CA GLN A 126 -10.22 -5.80 -3.86
C GLN A 126 -11.25 -6.41 -2.91
N LEU A 127 -12.43 -5.79 -2.79
CA LEU A 127 -13.54 -6.32 -1.97
C LEU A 127 -14.00 -7.69 -2.49
N ARG A 128 -13.97 -7.87 -3.81
CA ARG A 128 -14.28 -9.15 -4.47
C ARG A 128 -13.15 -10.15 -4.32
N LEU A 129 -11.90 -9.72 -4.50
CA LEU A 129 -10.71 -10.57 -4.39
C LEU A 129 -10.62 -11.23 -3.01
N VAL A 130 -10.85 -10.49 -1.92
CA VAL A 130 -10.74 -11.08 -0.57
C VAL A 130 -11.80 -12.12 -0.26
N ASP A 131 -12.87 -12.23 -1.05
CA ASP A 131 -13.80 -13.34 -0.89
C ASP A 131 -13.23 -14.70 -1.31
N ASP A 132 -12.23 -14.70 -2.21
CA ASP A 132 -11.38 -15.83 -2.58
C ASP A 132 -9.99 -15.69 -1.95
N LEU A 133 -9.78 -16.30 -0.78
CA LEU A 133 -8.52 -16.20 -0.06
C LEU A 133 -7.34 -16.85 -0.80
N ASP A 134 -7.59 -17.90 -1.58
CA ASP A 134 -6.55 -18.53 -2.40
C ASP A 134 -6.17 -17.62 -3.56
N GLY A 135 -7.16 -17.02 -4.21
CA GLY A 135 -6.97 -15.95 -5.19
C GLY A 135 -6.19 -14.76 -4.63
N PHE A 136 -6.52 -14.32 -3.42
CA PHE A 136 -5.79 -13.25 -2.72
C PHE A 136 -4.33 -13.65 -2.43
N ASN A 137 -4.09 -14.87 -1.95
CA ASN A 137 -2.72 -15.36 -1.69
C ASN A 137 -1.92 -15.53 -3.00
N ALA A 138 -2.59 -15.81 -4.12
CA ALA A 138 -1.99 -15.85 -5.44
C ALA A 138 -1.80 -14.45 -6.06
N PHE A 139 -2.51 -13.43 -5.59
CA PHE A 139 -2.44 -12.08 -6.14
C PHE A 139 -1.02 -11.49 -6.02
N PRO A 140 -0.48 -10.84 -7.06
CA PRO A 140 0.84 -10.22 -7.01
C PRO A 140 0.86 -8.90 -6.22
N CYS A 141 0.68 -9.00 -4.90
CA CYS A 141 0.71 -7.86 -3.97
C CYS A 141 1.94 -6.98 -4.17
N GLY A 142 3.12 -7.58 -4.39
CA GLY A 142 4.36 -6.83 -4.61
C GLY A 142 4.27 -5.88 -5.81
N SER A 143 3.82 -6.38 -6.96
CA SER A 143 3.66 -5.58 -8.17
C SER A 143 2.61 -4.47 -8.01
N HIS A 144 1.50 -4.79 -7.34
CA HIS A 144 0.43 -3.84 -7.09
C HIS A 144 0.92 -2.69 -6.21
N VAL A 145 1.46 -3.00 -5.03
CA VAL A 145 1.94 -2.03 -4.04
C VAL A 145 3.09 -1.19 -4.60
N TYR A 146 4.04 -1.82 -5.31
CA TYR A 146 5.17 -1.12 -5.90
C TYR A 146 4.76 0.02 -6.83
N THR A 147 3.68 -0.18 -7.60
CA THR A 147 3.16 0.83 -8.51
C THR A 147 2.75 2.10 -7.76
N TYR A 148 2.09 1.95 -6.60
CA TYR A 148 1.74 3.06 -5.74
C TYR A 148 2.97 3.68 -5.05
N SER A 149 3.92 2.87 -4.60
CA SER A 149 5.15 3.38 -3.98
C SER A 149 5.93 4.29 -4.95
N ILE A 150 6.15 3.84 -6.18
CA ILE A 150 6.84 4.64 -7.21
C ILE A 150 6.03 5.88 -7.58
N LEU A 151 4.70 5.76 -7.70
CA LEU A 151 3.84 6.91 -7.95
C LEU A 151 3.92 7.95 -6.82
N GLY A 152 3.94 7.49 -5.57
CA GLY A 152 4.10 8.33 -4.38
C GLY A 152 5.43 9.09 -4.41
N PHE A 153 6.55 8.40 -4.64
CA PHE A 153 7.87 9.03 -4.81
C PHE A 153 7.93 9.97 -6.03
N LYS A 154 7.14 9.74 -7.07
CA LYS A 154 7.02 10.63 -8.22
C LYS A 154 6.27 11.91 -7.90
N LYS A 155 5.10 11.80 -7.26
CA LYS A 155 4.25 12.94 -6.88
C LYS A 155 4.84 13.81 -5.77
N ALA A 156 5.46 13.19 -4.76
CA ALA A 156 6.04 13.90 -3.62
C ALA A 156 7.11 14.94 -4.03
N VAL A 157 7.69 14.80 -5.22
CA VAL A 157 8.71 15.73 -5.75
C VAL A 157 8.11 16.83 -6.63
N GLN A 158 6.97 16.60 -7.28
CA GLN A 158 6.30 17.60 -8.11
C GLN A 158 5.63 18.70 -7.28
N TYR A 159 5.10 18.38 -6.10
CA TYR A 159 4.45 19.35 -5.22
C TYR A 159 5.43 19.86 -4.14
N ARG A 160 6.30 20.79 -4.53
CA ARG A 160 7.36 21.37 -3.68
C ARG A 160 6.92 22.22 -2.46
N SER A 161 5.62 22.40 -2.15
CA SER A 161 5.21 23.40 -1.14
C SER A 161 3.84 23.23 -0.49
N GLN A 162 3.35 22.01 -0.23
CA GLN A 162 2.27 21.87 0.76
C GLN A 162 2.59 20.69 1.68
N ARG A 163 2.29 20.86 2.97
CA ARG A 163 2.43 19.85 4.03
C ARG A 163 1.71 18.57 3.64
N TYR A 164 2.32 17.70 2.85
CA TYR A 164 1.82 16.36 2.62
C TYR A 164 2.31 15.48 3.77
N ASN A 165 1.33 14.96 4.50
CA ASN A 165 1.48 14.09 5.65
C ASN A 165 2.59 13.06 5.42
N VAL A 166 3.61 13.11 6.29
CA VAL A 166 4.71 12.15 6.42
C VAL A 166 4.22 10.68 6.44
N PHE A 167 2.93 10.47 6.72
CA PHE A 167 2.21 9.21 6.63
C PHE A 167 2.25 8.50 5.27
N GLN A 168 2.41 9.20 4.14
CA GLN A 168 2.41 8.53 2.82
C GLN A 168 3.76 7.86 2.48
N VAL A 169 4.82 8.18 3.23
CA VAL A 169 6.13 7.51 3.13
C VAL A 169 6.30 6.46 4.26
N CYS A 170 5.29 6.28 5.11
CA CYS A 170 5.30 5.38 6.27
C CYS A 170 5.15 3.88 5.93
N VAL A 171 5.50 3.44 4.72
CA VAL A 171 5.69 2.00 4.45
C VAL A 171 6.74 1.41 5.42
N PHE A 172 7.68 2.24 5.89
CA PHE A 172 8.67 1.83 6.91
C PHE A 172 8.21 1.95 8.36
N ALA A 173 7.28 2.86 8.69
CA ALA A 173 6.87 3.06 10.08
C ALA A 173 5.89 1.99 10.58
N VAL A 174 5.12 1.37 9.68
CA VAL A 174 4.19 0.30 10.08
C VAL A 174 4.93 -1.03 10.31
N ILE A 175 6.00 -1.31 9.55
CA ILE A 175 6.84 -2.50 9.79
C ILE A 175 7.50 -2.42 11.18
N GLN A 176 7.84 -1.23 11.68
CA GLN A 176 8.36 -1.06 13.05
C GLN A 176 7.29 -1.12 14.15
N LYS A 177 5.99 -0.95 13.83
CA LYS A 177 4.90 -1.01 14.82
C LYS A 177 4.31 -2.41 15.03
N ILE A 178 4.64 -3.38 14.17
CA ILE A 178 4.19 -4.78 14.29
C ILE A 178 5.28 -5.65 14.97
N GLY A 179 6.48 -5.10 15.20
CA GLY A 179 7.55 -5.75 15.93
C GLY A 179 8.13 -4.85 17.02
N CYS A 180 7.32 -4.52 18.03
CA CYS A 180 7.69 -4.12 19.39
C CYS A 180 6.42 -4.03 20.25
#